data_AF-A0A6A7KXL3-F1
#
_entry.id   AF-A0A6A7KXL3-F1
#
_cell.length_a   1.000
_cell.length_b   1.000
_cell.length_c   1.000
_cell.angle_alpha   90.00
_cell.angle_beta   90.00
_cell.angle_gamma   90.00
#
_symmetry.space_group_name_H-M   'P 1'
#
loop_
_entity.id
_entity.type
_entity.pdbx_description
1 polymer ?
#
loop_
_entity_poly.entity_id
_entity_poly.type
_entity_poly.pdbx_seq_one_letter_code
_entity_poly.pdbx_strand_id
1 'polypeptide(L)'
;MNTNVIVLCILAAAMGVAGHVATGTQFTGSTASHLHAMACDEPAKSDSPWNIKNLYDCSTSTLYIPYQLWSGAKWDGAKGGPCMHAASSAVIGPVAWRDPESGAMRKVWSRTKAGGSKAQYFACHDMGIGQVFDSREARSFAKGECEFPAGFGWALSVKRACVDTSIEITAIALNRRNELESIEFDTWTGAVPDHLYRYAANIGLTDARPR
;
A
#
# COMPACT_ATOMS: atom_id res chain seq x y z
N MET A 1 -40.45 -58.15 -48.73
CA MET A 1 -39.02 -58.05 -48.35
C MET A 1 -38.83 -56.64 -47.80
N ASN A 2 -38.87 -56.51 -46.47
CA ASN A 2 -38.84 -55.22 -45.77
C ASN A 2 -37.41 -54.94 -45.32
N THR A 3 -36.81 -53.88 -45.84
CA THR A 3 -35.49 -53.41 -45.44
C THR A 3 -35.67 -52.31 -44.40
N ASN A 4 -35.36 -52.62 -43.14
CA ASN A 4 -35.27 -51.64 -42.07
C ASN A 4 -34.00 -50.79 -42.24
N VAL A 5 -34.17 -49.48 -42.34
CA VAL A 5 -33.07 -48.50 -42.26
C VAL A 5 -33.00 -48.01 -40.82
N ILE A 6 -31.94 -48.40 -40.11
CA ILE A 6 -31.61 -47.87 -38.77
C ILE A 6 -30.83 -46.57 -38.97
N VAL A 7 -31.43 -45.44 -38.61
CA VAL A 7 -30.76 -44.15 -38.52
C VAL A 7 -30.06 -44.08 -37.17
N LEU A 8 -28.74 -44.15 -37.18
CA LEU A 8 -27.88 -43.98 -36.00
C LEU A 8 -27.63 -42.48 -35.78
N CYS A 9 -28.39 -41.85 -34.89
CA CYS A 9 -28.09 -40.50 -34.41
C CYS A 9 -26.89 -40.53 -33.48
N ILE A 10 -25.74 -40.04 -33.95
CA ILE A 10 -24.56 -39.78 -33.12
C ILE A 10 -24.79 -38.44 -32.40
N LEU A 11 -25.12 -38.49 -31.11
CA LEU A 11 -25.05 -37.31 -30.24
C LEU A 11 -23.57 -37.03 -29.94
N ALA A 12 -23.05 -35.92 -30.47
CA ALA A 12 -21.80 -35.35 -30.01
C ALA A 12 -22.03 -34.62 -28.68
N ALA A 13 -21.61 -35.22 -27.57
CA ALA A 13 -21.54 -34.55 -26.29
C ALA A 13 -20.34 -33.59 -26.30
N ALA A 14 -20.60 -32.29 -26.48
CA ALA A 14 -19.61 -31.25 -26.24
C ALA A 14 -19.32 -31.21 -24.72
N MET A 15 -18.21 -31.80 -24.29
CA MET A 15 -17.69 -31.61 -22.95
C MET A 15 -17.16 -30.18 -22.84
N GLY A 16 -18.04 -29.27 -22.45
CA GLY A 16 -17.65 -27.94 -21.98
C GLY A 16 -16.82 -28.11 -20.71
N VAL A 17 -15.50 -27.98 -20.84
CA VAL A 17 -14.63 -27.76 -19.69
C VAL A 17 -14.96 -26.36 -19.19
N ALA A 18 -15.91 -26.27 -18.27
CA ALA A 18 -16.09 -25.08 -17.45
C ALA A 18 -14.81 -24.95 -16.61
N GLY A 19 -13.82 -24.25 -17.16
CA GLY A 19 -12.69 -23.76 -16.40
C GLY A 19 -13.26 -22.91 -15.28
N HIS A 20 -13.32 -23.47 -14.08
CA HIS A 20 -13.34 -22.70 -12.85
C HIS A 20 -12.06 -21.85 -12.90
N VAL A 21 -12.20 -20.62 -13.40
CA VAL A 21 -11.27 -19.55 -13.08
C VAL A 21 -11.37 -19.45 -11.57
N ALA A 22 -10.41 -20.08 -10.89
CA ALA A 22 -10.27 -19.96 -9.46
C ALA A 22 -10.09 -18.48 -9.17
N THR A 23 -11.19 -17.82 -8.81
CA THR A 23 -11.22 -16.50 -8.19
C THR A 23 -10.16 -16.51 -7.10
N GLY A 24 -9.22 -15.56 -7.19
CA GLY A 24 -8.12 -15.39 -6.24
C GLY A 24 -8.65 -15.64 -4.84
N THR A 25 -8.00 -16.52 -4.09
CA THR A 25 -8.28 -16.67 -2.67
C THR A 25 -7.83 -15.36 -2.04
N GLN A 26 -8.78 -14.44 -1.92
CA GLN A 26 -8.54 -13.13 -1.34
C GLN A 26 -8.38 -13.38 0.15
N PHE A 27 -7.15 -13.32 0.64
CA PHE A 27 -6.83 -13.55 2.05
C PHE A 27 -7.26 -12.32 2.86
N THR A 28 -8.55 -12.23 3.17
CA THR A 28 -9.09 -11.19 4.05
C THR A 28 -9.04 -11.71 5.48
N GLY A 29 -8.08 -11.23 6.27
CA GLY A 29 -7.97 -11.58 7.69
C GLY A 29 -6.64 -12.20 8.12
N SER A 30 -5.50 -11.76 7.56
CA SER A 30 -4.20 -12.17 8.09
C SER A 30 -4.10 -11.72 9.55
N THR A 31 -3.89 -12.65 10.48
CA THR A 31 -3.41 -12.29 11.82
C THR A 31 -1.92 -11.97 11.75
N ALA A 32 -1.38 -11.28 12.76
CA ALA A 32 0.07 -11.04 12.84
C ALA A 32 0.87 -12.35 12.82
N SER A 33 0.38 -13.40 13.48
CA SER A 33 1.01 -14.73 13.47
C SER A 33 0.98 -15.40 12.10
N HIS A 34 -0.13 -15.28 11.37
CA HIS A 34 -0.23 -15.84 10.01
C HIS A 34 0.72 -15.10 9.05
N LEU A 35 0.79 -13.77 9.15
CA LEU A 35 1.73 -12.97 8.37
C LEU A 35 3.19 -13.38 8.63
N HIS A 36 3.55 -13.59 9.89
CA HIS A 36 4.86 -14.06 10.28
C HIS A 36 5.18 -15.41 9.64
N ALA A 37 4.27 -16.39 9.74
CA ALA A 37 4.47 -17.71 9.15
C ALA A 37 4.69 -17.64 7.62
N MET A 38 3.88 -16.86 6.91
CA MET A 38 4.03 -16.66 5.46
C MET A 38 5.37 -16.02 5.08
N ALA A 39 5.91 -15.13 5.92
CA ALA A 39 7.17 -14.45 5.68
C ALA A 39 8.40 -15.28 6.11
N CYS A 40 8.33 -15.99 7.21
CA CYS A 40 9.51 -16.57 7.86
C CYS A 40 9.63 -18.07 7.61
N ASP A 41 8.51 -18.79 7.54
CA ASP A 41 8.50 -20.26 7.55
C ASP A 41 8.29 -20.86 6.15
N GLU A 42 7.48 -20.21 5.32
CA GLU A 42 7.23 -20.70 3.95
C GLU A 42 8.40 -20.44 3.01
N PRO A 43 8.62 -21.23 1.94
CA PRO A 43 9.56 -20.88 0.88
C PRO A 43 9.06 -19.68 0.05
N ALA A 44 9.99 -18.93 -0.55
CA ALA A 44 9.61 -17.84 -1.46
C ALA A 44 8.89 -18.40 -2.69
N LYS A 45 7.73 -17.83 -3.03
CA LYS A 45 6.92 -18.20 -4.21
C LYS A 45 7.14 -17.27 -5.40
N SER A 46 7.98 -16.24 -5.23
CA SER A 46 8.30 -15.23 -6.24
C SER A 46 9.54 -14.43 -5.86
N ASP A 47 10.31 -14.02 -6.86
CA ASP A 47 11.43 -13.08 -6.75
C ASP A 47 10.99 -11.60 -6.83
N SER A 48 9.68 -11.36 -6.89
CA SER A 48 9.12 -10.00 -6.90
C SER A 48 9.61 -9.20 -5.67
N PRO A 49 10.03 -7.94 -5.84
CA PRO A 49 10.33 -7.04 -4.72
C PRO A 49 9.20 -6.97 -3.70
N TRP A 50 7.96 -7.11 -4.16
CA TRP A 50 6.75 -7.03 -3.35
C TRP A 50 6.43 -8.33 -2.59
N ASN A 51 7.23 -9.39 -2.72
CA ASN A 51 7.04 -10.60 -1.91
C ASN A 51 7.14 -10.25 -0.42
N ILE A 52 6.26 -10.81 0.42
CA ILE A 52 6.21 -10.49 1.85
C ILE A 52 7.55 -10.73 2.57
N LYS A 53 8.36 -11.70 2.11
CA LYS A 53 9.70 -11.96 2.64
C LYS A 53 10.67 -10.78 2.47
N ASN A 54 10.48 -10.00 1.42
CA ASN A 54 11.26 -8.80 1.14
C ASN A 54 10.76 -7.61 1.95
N LEU A 55 9.56 -7.66 2.51
CA LEU A 55 8.96 -6.57 3.27
C LEU A 55 9.07 -6.79 4.78
N TYR A 56 9.00 -8.04 5.23
CA TYR A 56 8.94 -8.41 6.64
C TYR A 56 10.32 -8.72 7.23
N ASP A 57 10.51 -8.39 8.50
CA ASP A 57 11.67 -8.72 9.31
C ASP A 57 11.26 -9.70 10.41
N CYS A 58 11.72 -10.95 10.29
CA CYS A 58 11.42 -12.02 11.22
C CYS A 58 11.97 -11.79 12.63
N SER A 59 13.06 -11.03 12.78
CA SER A 59 13.70 -10.79 14.07
C SER A 59 12.92 -9.80 14.93
N THR A 60 12.32 -8.80 14.30
CA THR A 60 11.54 -7.76 14.98
C THR A 60 10.03 -7.98 14.85
N SER A 61 9.61 -8.93 14.02
CA SER A 61 8.21 -9.15 13.64
C SER A 61 7.55 -7.90 13.07
N THR A 62 8.31 -7.08 12.35
CA THR A 62 7.86 -5.82 11.76
C THR A 62 8.01 -5.81 10.23
N LEU A 63 7.42 -4.80 9.60
CA LEU A 63 7.42 -4.54 8.18
C LEU A 63 8.28 -3.31 7.90
N TYR A 64 8.99 -3.39 6.79
CA TYR A 64 9.37 -2.24 5.99
C TYR A 64 8.24 -1.93 5.02
N ILE A 65 7.72 -0.70 5.07
CA ILE A 65 6.71 -0.17 4.14
C ILE A 65 7.44 0.75 3.15
N PRO A 66 7.62 0.34 1.87
CA PRO A 66 8.27 1.17 0.87
C PRO A 66 7.56 2.51 0.68
N TYR A 67 8.30 3.62 0.64
CA TYR A 67 7.74 4.96 0.36
C TYR A 67 7.00 5.01 -0.99
N GLN A 68 7.38 4.15 -1.92
CA GLN A 68 6.77 3.96 -3.23
C GLN A 68 5.32 3.45 -3.16
N LEU A 69 4.90 2.82 -2.06
CA LEU A 69 3.49 2.45 -1.85
C LEU A 69 2.58 3.66 -1.70
N TRP A 70 3.11 4.79 -1.22
CA TRP A 70 2.34 6.02 -1.13
C TRP A 70 2.20 6.71 -2.49
N SER A 71 3.29 6.82 -3.24
CA SER A 71 3.34 7.55 -4.52
C SER A 71 2.86 6.74 -5.73
N GLY A 72 2.88 5.41 -5.65
CA GLY A 72 2.65 4.50 -6.77
C GLY A 72 3.88 4.26 -7.66
N ALA A 73 5.05 4.77 -7.28
CA ALA A 73 6.29 4.53 -8.02
C ALA A 73 6.68 3.03 -8.01
N LYS A 74 7.55 2.65 -8.96
CA LYS A 74 8.16 1.32 -8.96
C LYS A 74 9.17 1.20 -7.80
N TRP A 75 9.16 0.05 -7.15
CA TRP A 75 10.13 -0.30 -6.12
C TRP A 75 10.88 -1.57 -6.54
N ASP A 76 12.18 -1.55 -6.31
CA ASP A 76 13.14 -2.59 -6.71
C ASP A 76 13.53 -3.53 -5.56
N GLY A 77 13.03 -3.30 -4.34
CA GLY A 77 13.35 -4.09 -3.16
C GLY A 77 14.37 -3.42 -2.23
N ALA A 78 14.96 -2.29 -2.63
CA ALA A 78 15.95 -1.60 -1.83
C ALA A 78 15.29 -0.91 -0.61
N LYS A 79 15.73 -1.28 0.61
CA LYS A 79 15.26 -0.69 1.87
C LYS A 79 16.12 0.47 2.37
N GLY A 80 17.36 0.59 1.87
CA GLY A 80 18.34 1.62 2.26
C GLY A 80 18.50 2.78 1.27
N GLY A 81 17.61 2.88 0.28
CA GLY A 81 17.64 3.97 -0.70
C GLY A 81 17.13 5.30 -0.13
N PRO A 82 17.28 6.41 -0.88
CA PRO A 82 16.68 7.68 -0.49
C PRO A 82 15.16 7.53 -0.42
N CYS A 83 14.57 7.90 0.71
CA CYS A 83 13.12 7.88 0.90
C CYS A 83 12.40 8.73 -0.17
N MET A 84 12.96 9.92 -0.48
CA MET A 84 12.52 10.80 -1.56
C MET A 84 12.89 10.20 -2.92
N HIS A 85 11.88 9.87 -3.72
CA HIS A 85 12.03 9.26 -5.04
C HIS A 85 11.13 9.96 -6.06
N ALA A 86 11.45 9.78 -7.34
CA ALA A 86 10.68 10.34 -8.44
C ALA A 86 9.24 9.79 -8.46
N ALA A 87 8.26 10.68 -8.48
CA ALA A 87 6.83 10.38 -8.63
C ALA A 87 6.23 11.37 -9.64
N SER A 88 5.34 10.88 -10.52
CA SER A 88 4.85 11.66 -11.68
C SER A 88 3.34 11.51 -11.95
N SER A 89 2.58 11.04 -10.97
CA SER A 89 1.13 10.79 -11.11
C SER A 89 0.36 11.72 -10.18
N ALA A 90 -0.58 11.21 -9.39
CA ALA A 90 -1.31 11.96 -8.36
C ALA A 90 -0.40 12.61 -7.30
N VAL A 91 0.84 12.14 -7.21
CA VAL A 91 1.93 12.71 -6.42
C VAL A 91 3.08 13.06 -7.36
N ILE A 92 3.61 14.27 -7.23
CA ILE A 92 4.72 14.80 -8.03
C ILE A 92 5.89 15.13 -7.11
N GLY A 93 7.09 14.64 -7.41
CA GLY A 93 8.29 15.04 -6.67
C GLY A 93 9.48 14.12 -6.90
N PRO A 94 10.62 14.37 -6.24
CA PRO A 94 10.83 15.47 -5.29
C PRO A 94 10.90 16.84 -5.98
N VAL A 95 10.26 17.85 -5.39
CA VAL A 95 10.39 19.27 -5.78
C VAL A 95 11.08 20.07 -4.68
N ALA A 96 11.82 21.10 -5.07
CA ALA A 96 12.40 22.04 -4.11
C ALA A 96 11.30 22.97 -3.59
N TRP A 97 11.15 23.05 -2.28
CA TRP A 97 10.17 23.89 -1.59
C TRP A 97 10.87 24.72 -0.51
N ARG A 98 10.50 25.99 -0.41
CA ARG A 98 10.96 26.87 0.67
C ARG A 98 9.95 26.80 1.81
N ASP A 99 10.40 26.29 2.95
CA ASP A 99 9.61 26.28 4.18
C ASP A 99 9.28 27.72 4.59
N PRO A 100 7.98 28.11 4.68
CA PRO A 100 7.59 29.48 4.97
C PRO A 100 7.93 29.90 6.41
N GLU A 101 8.11 28.95 7.34
CA GLU A 101 8.45 29.27 8.73
C GLU A 101 9.97 29.41 8.90
N SER A 102 10.74 28.41 8.47
CA SER A 102 12.20 28.42 8.67
C SER A 102 12.98 29.12 7.57
N GLY A 103 12.36 29.36 6.40
CA GLY A 103 13.02 29.87 5.20
C GLY A 103 13.93 28.86 4.49
N ALA A 104 14.10 27.65 5.04
CA ALA A 104 14.99 26.61 4.53
C ALA A 104 14.45 25.96 3.24
N MET A 105 15.37 25.57 2.35
CA MET A 105 15.02 24.77 1.17
C MET A 105 14.95 23.28 1.54
N ARG A 106 13.84 22.63 1.19
CA ARG A 106 13.58 21.22 1.46
C ARG A 106 13.12 20.51 0.19
N LYS A 107 13.32 19.20 0.13
CA LYS A 107 12.72 18.35 -0.90
C LYS A 107 11.38 17.82 -0.40
N VAL A 108 10.34 17.99 -1.19
CA VAL A 108 8.98 17.53 -0.86
C VAL A 108 8.34 16.82 -2.05
N TRP A 109 7.36 15.98 -1.77
CA TRP A 109 6.36 15.56 -2.74
C TRP A 109 5.18 16.52 -2.70
N SER A 110 4.62 16.84 -3.85
CA SER A 110 3.42 17.64 -4.00
C SER A 110 2.25 16.77 -4.42
N ARG A 111 1.11 17.01 -3.78
CA ARG A 111 -0.19 16.46 -4.18
C ARG A 111 -1.15 17.62 -4.34
N THR A 112 -1.78 17.70 -5.49
CA THR A 112 -2.81 18.70 -5.77
C THR A 112 -4.13 18.00 -6.01
N LYS A 113 -5.20 18.40 -5.31
CA LYS A 113 -6.54 17.86 -5.60
C LYS A 113 -6.99 18.29 -7.01
N ALA A 114 -7.84 17.46 -7.62
CA ALA A 114 -8.48 17.79 -8.89
C ALA A 114 -9.12 19.19 -8.83
N GLY A 115 -8.81 20.04 -9.82
CA GLY A 115 -9.26 21.43 -9.87
C GLY A 115 -8.38 22.43 -9.12
N GLY A 116 -7.25 22.03 -8.54
CA GLY A 116 -6.25 22.96 -7.99
C GLY A 116 -6.61 23.60 -6.63
N SER A 117 -7.75 23.24 -6.05
CA SER A 117 -8.30 23.86 -4.83
C SER A 117 -7.50 23.60 -3.55
N LYS A 118 -6.57 22.64 -3.60
CA LYS A 118 -5.76 22.23 -2.45
C LYS A 118 -4.40 21.73 -2.92
N ALA A 119 -3.34 22.37 -2.46
CA ALA A 119 -1.97 21.90 -2.60
C ALA A 119 -1.45 21.41 -1.25
N GLN A 120 -0.92 20.19 -1.21
CA GLN A 120 -0.26 19.64 -0.03
C GLN A 120 1.17 19.29 -0.38
N TYR A 121 2.08 19.50 0.58
CA TYR A 121 3.45 19.01 0.50
C TYR A 121 3.73 17.99 1.58
N PHE A 122 4.49 16.97 1.21
CA PHE A 122 4.85 15.85 2.05
C PHE A 122 6.36 15.64 2.03
N ALA A 123 6.93 15.25 3.16
CA ALA A 123 8.34 14.92 3.29
C ALA A 123 8.53 13.59 4.00
N CYS A 124 9.72 13.03 3.88
CA CYS A 124 10.10 11.89 4.72
C CYS A 124 10.14 12.30 6.19
N HIS A 125 9.77 11.35 7.03
CA HIS A 125 9.83 11.43 8.48
C HIS A 125 10.38 10.11 9.01
N ASP A 126 11.04 10.11 10.17
CA ASP A 126 11.60 8.89 10.78
C ASP A 126 10.50 7.87 11.12
N MET A 127 9.27 8.35 11.27
CA MET A 127 8.07 7.57 11.54
C MET A 127 7.14 7.41 10.32
N GLY A 128 7.63 7.67 9.09
CA GLY A 128 6.83 7.50 7.86
C GLY A 128 6.92 8.67 6.89
N ILE A 129 5.77 9.13 6.41
CA ILE A 129 5.62 10.32 5.56
C ILE A 129 4.78 11.34 6.33
N GLY A 130 5.28 12.56 6.43
CA GLY A 130 4.60 13.65 7.11
C GLY A 130 4.17 14.76 6.17
N GLN A 131 3.03 15.37 6.46
CA GLN A 131 2.57 16.57 5.78
C GLN A 131 3.30 17.78 6.35
N VAL A 132 3.86 18.59 5.47
CA VAL A 132 4.67 19.76 5.85
C VAL A 132 4.05 21.07 5.39
N PHE A 133 2.99 20.99 4.58
CA PHE A 133 2.23 22.14 4.09
C PHE A 133 0.85 21.71 3.59
N ASP A 134 -0.16 22.53 3.83
CA ASP A 134 -1.49 22.45 3.22
C ASP A 134 -1.93 23.87 2.84
N SER A 135 -2.25 24.15 1.59
CA SER A 135 -2.58 25.52 1.17
C SER A 135 -3.82 26.12 1.83
N ARG A 136 -4.63 25.32 2.53
CA ARG A 136 -5.82 25.78 3.27
C ARG A 136 -5.48 26.29 4.67
N GLU A 137 -4.32 25.90 5.20
CA GLU A 137 -3.91 26.18 6.56
C GLU A 137 -2.45 26.64 6.57
N ALA A 138 -2.13 27.74 7.23
CA ALA A 138 -0.72 28.15 7.38
C ALA A 138 -0.01 27.22 8.39
N ARG A 139 0.19 25.94 8.03
CA ARG A 139 0.95 24.95 8.80
C ARG A 139 2.34 24.78 8.19
N SER A 140 3.33 24.64 9.05
CA SER A 140 4.76 24.54 8.73
C SER A 140 5.34 23.19 9.18
N PHE A 141 6.54 22.92 8.67
CA PHE A 141 7.31 21.68 8.78
C PHE A 141 7.53 21.19 10.23
N ALA A 142 7.56 22.09 11.22
CA ALA A 142 8.01 21.78 12.58
C ALA A 142 7.05 20.89 13.40
N LYS A 143 5.81 20.67 12.94
CA LYS A 143 4.80 19.93 13.72
C LYS A 143 4.83 18.41 13.60
N GLY A 144 5.67 17.83 12.72
CA GLY A 144 6.03 16.40 12.78
C GLY A 144 4.84 15.43 12.75
N GLU A 145 3.74 15.77 12.08
CA GLU A 145 2.59 14.88 11.93
C GLU A 145 2.97 13.79 10.92
N CYS A 146 3.16 12.55 11.37
CA CYS A 146 3.18 11.42 10.46
C CYS A 146 1.73 11.18 10.00
N GLU A 147 1.48 11.27 8.69
CA GLU A 147 0.14 11.06 8.12
C GLU A 147 0.03 9.67 7.50
N PHE A 148 1.17 9.12 7.08
CA PHE A 148 1.23 7.95 6.21
C PHE A 148 2.35 7.00 6.64
N PRO A 149 2.08 5.70 6.74
CA PRO A 149 3.09 4.74 7.14
C PRO A 149 4.12 4.51 6.02
N ALA A 150 5.40 4.59 6.36
CA ALA A 150 6.52 4.25 5.49
C ALA A 150 7.78 3.96 6.31
N GLY A 151 8.79 3.33 5.70
CA GLY A 151 10.02 2.95 6.39
C GLY A 151 9.86 1.72 7.27
N PHE A 152 10.76 1.56 8.25
CA PHE A 152 10.86 0.36 9.09
C PHE A 152 9.94 0.40 10.33
N GLY A 153 9.70 -0.79 10.90
CA GLY A 153 9.14 -0.94 12.24
C GLY A 153 7.61 -0.96 12.31
N TRP A 154 6.91 -1.19 11.20
CA TRP A 154 5.45 -1.27 11.20
C TRP A 154 4.97 -2.67 11.56
N ALA A 155 3.95 -2.79 12.40
CA ALA A 155 3.36 -4.09 12.73
C ALA A 155 1.86 -4.05 12.51
N LEU A 156 1.32 -5.20 12.09
CA LEU A 156 -0.12 -5.38 11.91
C LEU A 156 -0.83 -5.33 13.26
N SER A 157 -1.92 -4.56 13.32
CA SER A 157 -2.74 -4.34 14.53
C SER A 157 -1.97 -3.71 15.70
N VAL A 158 -0.92 -2.93 15.39
CA VAL A 158 -0.17 -2.15 16.38
C VAL A 158 -0.30 -0.67 16.04
N LYS A 159 -0.96 0.07 16.92
CA LYS A 159 -1.12 1.51 16.80
C LYS A 159 0.18 2.23 17.17
N ARG A 160 0.70 3.03 16.24
CA ARG A 160 1.91 3.84 16.42
C ARG A 160 1.52 5.31 16.58
N ALA A 161 1.95 5.91 17.69
CA ALA A 161 1.72 7.32 17.95
C ALA A 161 2.79 8.21 17.29
N CYS A 162 2.34 9.37 16.82
CA CYS A 162 3.13 10.52 16.42
C CYS A 162 2.75 11.70 17.32
N VAL A 163 3.16 12.94 16.97
CA VAL A 163 2.95 14.10 17.85
C VAL A 163 1.47 14.33 18.13
N ASP A 164 0.66 14.51 17.08
CA ASP A 164 -0.79 14.76 17.18
C ASP A 164 -1.63 13.71 16.45
N THR A 165 -0.96 12.77 15.78
CA THR A 165 -1.60 11.72 14.98
C THR A 165 -1.21 10.34 15.48
N SER A 166 -1.96 9.33 15.04
CA SER A 166 -1.53 7.93 15.18
C SER A 166 -1.98 7.13 13.97
N ILE A 167 -1.26 6.04 13.71
CA ILE A 167 -1.46 5.18 12.55
C ILE A 167 -1.45 3.73 12.98
N GLU A 168 -2.34 2.91 12.44
CA GLU A 168 -2.37 1.47 12.67
C GLU A 168 -2.55 0.75 11.34
N ILE A 169 -1.69 -0.22 11.03
CA ILE A 169 -1.91 -1.12 9.90
C ILE A 169 -3.00 -2.11 10.31
N THR A 170 -4.13 -2.13 9.62
CA THR A 170 -5.30 -2.92 9.99
C THR A 170 -5.49 -4.14 9.12
N ALA A 171 -5.01 -4.12 7.88
CA ALA A 171 -5.04 -5.30 7.02
C ALA A 171 -3.89 -5.30 6.01
N ILE A 172 -3.44 -6.51 5.65
CA ILE A 172 -2.48 -6.76 4.57
C ILE A 172 -3.09 -7.83 3.67
N ALA A 173 -3.18 -7.53 2.38
CA ALA A 173 -3.61 -8.50 1.38
C ALA A 173 -2.42 -8.97 0.56
N LEU A 174 -2.30 -10.29 0.43
CA LEU A 174 -1.28 -10.96 -0.35
C LEU A 174 -1.96 -11.80 -1.43
N ASN A 175 -1.35 -11.86 -2.62
CA ASN A 175 -1.80 -12.76 -3.68
C ASN A 175 -1.32 -14.21 -3.43
N ARG A 176 -1.68 -15.13 -4.33
CA ARG A 176 -1.29 -16.56 -4.23
C ARG A 176 0.22 -16.81 -4.26
N ARG A 177 1.02 -15.84 -4.68
CA ARG A 177 2.50 -15.88 -4.70
C ARG A 177 3.12 -15.20 -3.49
N ASN A 178 2.32 -14.90 -2.46
CA ASN A 178 2.69 -14.13 -1.27
C ASN A 178 3.25 -12.73 -1.62
N GLU A 179 2.83 -12.15 -2.75
CA GLU A 179 3.19 -10.78 -3.13
C GLU A 179 2.15 -9.81 -2.59
N LEU A 180 2.61 -8.64 -2.13
CA LEU A 180 1.76 -7.59 -1.59
C LEU A 180 0.80 -7.05 -2.66
N GLU A 181 -0.50 -7.18 -2.40
CA GLU A 181 -1.54 -6.51 -3.19
C GLU A 181 -1.89 -5.16 -2.56
N SER A 182 -2.07 -5.13 -1.23
CA SER A 182 -2.46 -3.92 -0.52
C SER A 182 -2.14 -3.90 0.96
N ILE A 183 -2.07 -2.69 1.50
CA ILE A 183 -2.06 -2.41 2.94
C ILE A 183 -3.21 -1.47 3.24
N GLU A 184 -4.02 -1.79 4.25
CA GLU A 184 -5.00 -0.88 4.82
C GLU A 184 -4.51 -0.37 6.17
N PHE A 185 -4.78 0.89 6.46
CA PHE A 185 -4.40 1.51 7.72
C PHE A 185 -5.37 2.61 8.13
N ASP A 186 -5.57 2.70 9.44
CA ASP A 186 -6.36 3.76 10.06
C ASP A 186 -5.46 4.88 10.56
N THR A 187 -5.98 6.10 10.51
CA THR A 187 -5.38 7.28 11.13
C THR A 187 -6.32 7.88 12.17
N TRP A 188 -5.73 8.52 13.17
CA TRP A 188 -6.45 9.31 14.17
C TRP A 188 -5.77 10.66 14.33
N THR A 189 -6.56 11.67 14.66
CA THR A 189 -6.08 12.95 15.22
C THR A 189 -6.40 12.97 16.71
N GLY A 190 -5.38 12.94 17.56
CA GLY A 190 -5.55 12.65 18.98
C GLY A 190 -6.29 11.32 19.20
N ALA A 191 -7.43 11.37 19.89
CA ALA A 191 -8.29 10.21 20.15
C ALA A 191 -9.37 9.98 19.07
N VAL A 192 -9.52 10.87 18.10
CA VAL A 192 -10.63 10.85 17.14
C VAL A 192 -10.21 10.09 15.87
N PRO A 193 -10.93 9.02 15.47
CA PRO A 193 -10.71 8.37 14.18
C PRO A 193 -10.86 9.39 13.04
N ASP A 194 -9.93 9.37 12.11
CA ASP A 194 -9.88 10.35 11.02
C ASP A 194 -10.21 9.67 9.68
N HIS A 195 -9.31 8.82 9.18
CA HIS A 195 -9.50 8.15 7.90
C HIS A 195 -9.04 6.69 7.92
N LEU A 196 -9.67 5.89 7.07
CA LEU A 196 -9.16 4.62 6.56
C LEU A 196 -8.53 4.85 5.19
N TYR A 197 -7.29 4.42 5.04
CA TYR A 197 -6.55 4.50 3.80
C TYR A 197 -6.18 3.12 3.27
N ARG A 198 -5.91 3.05 1.96
CA ARG A 198 -5.40 1.85 1.29
C ARG A 198 -4.24 2.18 0.37
N TYR A 199 -3.13 1.48 0.55
CA TYR A 199 -2.08 1.37 -0.45
C TYR A 199 -2.32 0.15 -1.34
N ALA A 200 -1.96 0.27 -2.60
CA ALA A 200 -1.83 -0.86 -3.51
C ALA A 200 -0.49 -0.83 -4.25
N ALA A 201 0.18 -1.98 -4.32
CA ALA A 201 1.50 -2.09 -4.93
C ALA A 201 1.45 -1.66 -6.40
N ASN A 202 2.40 -0.80 -6.81
CA ASN A 202 2.48 -0.18 -8.14
C ASN A 202 1.32 0.77 -8.54
N ILE A 203 0.40 1.07 -7.62
CA ILE A 203 -0.70 2.01 -7.86
C ILE A 203 -0.58 3.23 -6.96
N GLY A 204 -0.18 3.02 -5.70
CA GLY A 204 -0.01 4.08 -4.72
C GLY A 204 -1.12 4.09 -3.68
N LEU A 205 -1.41 5.27 -3.11
CA LEU A 205 -2.59 5.51 -2.29
C LEU A 205 -3.87 5.49 -3.15
N THR A 206 -4.71 4.46 -2.99
CA THR A 206 -5.89 4.21 -3.83
C THR A 206 -7.22 4.60 -3.20
N ASP A 207 -7.26 4.70 -1.87
CA ASP A 207 -8.50 4.96 -1.15
C ASP A 207 -8.25 5.79 0.11
N ALA A 208 -9.21 6.64 0.44
CA ALA A 208 -9.24 7.50 1.61
C ALA A 208 -10.70 7.73 2.00
N ARG A 209 -11.17 7.01 3.03
CA ARG A 209 -12.54 7.08 3.52
C ARG A 209 -12.56 7.63 4.95
N PRO A 210 -13.45 8.58 5.28
CA PRO A 210 -13.69 8.96 6.67
C PRO A 210 -14.10 7.75 7.50
N ARG A 211 -13.70 7.72 8.77
CA ARG A 211 -14.13 6.72 9.75
C ARG A 211 -15.41 7.13 10.48
#